data_AF-A0A521KXK2-F1
#
_entry.id   AF-A0A521KXK2-F1
#
_cell.length_a   1.000
_cell.length_b   1.000
_cell.length_c   1.000
_cell.angle_alpha   90.00
_cell.angle_beta   90.00
_cell.angle_gamma   90.00
#
_symmetry.space_group_name_H-M   'P 1'
#
loop_
_entity.id
_entity.type
_entity.pdbx_description
1 polymer ?
#
loop_
_entity_poly.entity_id
_entity_poly.type
_entity_poly.pdbx_seq_one_letter_code
_entity_poly.pdbx_strand_id
1 'polypeptide(L)'
;MPGDTMKVTDPEKLALLYERFKDVCLVEKEVWKEIFLPRDAGPGAILTRVQDRYEVVIDDEEIETTLDANIPLGGKALAAAIQQYRDSISFVKKT
;
A
#
# COMPACT_ATOMS: atom_id res chain seq x y z
N MET A 1 13.07 -17.64 14.80
CA MET A 1 12.20 -17.96 13.66
C MET A 1 11.91 -16.65 12.94
N PRO A 2 12.61 -16.30 11.84
CA PRO A 2 12.27 -15.09 11.10
C PRO A 2 10.98 -15.33 10.31
N GLY A 3 9.96 -14.51 10.57
CA GLY A 3 8.70 -14.53 9.85
C GLY A 3 8.93 -14.17 8.39
N ASP A 4 8.39 -15.01 7.50
CA ASP A 4 8.44 -14.86 6.05
C ASP A 4 7.66 -13.60 5.65
N THR A 5 8.33 -12.45 5.61
CA THR A 5 7.80 -11.21 5.04
C THR A 5 7.74 -11.38 3.53
N MET A 6 6.57 -11.79 3.02
CA MET A 6 6.38 -12.05 1.60
C MET A 6 6.23 -10.70 0.85
N LYS A 7 7.28 -10.30 0.13
CA LYS A 7 7.22 -9.16 -0.80
C LYS A 7 6.19 -9.45 -1.90
N VAL A 8 5.30 -8.50 -2.15
CA VAL A 8 4.31 -8.61 -3.21
C VAL A 8 4.98 -8.27 -4.54
N THR A 9 5.18 -9.28 -5.38
CA THR A 9 5.72 -9.12 -6.74
C THR A 9 4.65 -9.26 -7.81
N ASP A 10 3.43 -9.65 -7.43
CA ASP A 10 2.30 -9.81 -8.34
C ASP A 10 1.84 -8.43 -8.87
N PRO A 11 1.86 -8.18 -10.19
CA PRO A 11 1.48 -6.88 -10.76
C PRO A 11 0.00 -6.55 -10.52
N GLU A 12 -0.89 -7.56 -10.52
CA GLU A 12 -2.31 -7.37 -10.20
C GLU A 12 -2.52 -6.93 -8.75
N LYS A 13 -1.82 -7.56 -7.80
CA LYS A 13 -1.89 -7.12 -6.39
C LYS A 13 -1.23 -5.78 -6.17
N LEU A 14 -0.12 -5.48 -6.87
CA LEU A 14 0.52 -4.18 -6.81
C LEU A 14 -0.45 -3.08 -7.26
N ALA A 15 -1.19 -3.28 -8.36
CA ALA A 15 -2.24 -2.35 -8.78
C ALA A 15 -3.32 -2.18 -7.69
N LEU A 16 -3.82 -3.31 -7.15
CA LEU A 16 -4.49 -3.44 -5.84
C LEU A 16 -4.02 -2.45 -4.78
N LEU A 17 -2.77 -2.65 -4.40
CA LEU A 17 -2.11 -1.95 -3.30
C LEU A 17 -1.97 -0.48 -3.60
N TYR A 18 -1.59 -0.10 -4.82
CA TYR A 18 -1.48 1.31 -5.22
C TYR A 18 -2.82 2.05 -5.13
N GLU A 19 -3.92 1.41 -5.53
CA GLU A 19 -5.25 2.01 -5.39
C GLU A 19 -5.63 2.22 -3.93
N ARG A 20 -5.39 1.22 -3.07
CA ARG A 20 -5.69 1.30 -1.64
C ARG A 20 -4.74 2.24 -0.91
N PHE A 21 -3.46 2.21 -1.23
CA PHE A 21 -2.44 3.11 -0.72
C PHE A 21 -2.84 4.56 -0.95
N LYS A 22 -3.26 4.89 -2.18
CA LYS A 22 -3.76 6.22 -2.51
C LYS A 22 -4.96 6.62 -1.65
N ASP A 23 -5.90 5.72 -1.42
CA ASP A 23 -7.07 5.98 -0.58
C ASP A 23 -6.69 6.19 0.89
N VAL A 24 -5.88 5.28 1.47
CA VAL A 24 -5.41 5.38 2.86
C VAL A 24 -4.56 6.62 3.07
N CYS A 25 -3.68 6.96 2.13
CA CYS A 25 -2.93 8.21 2.14
C CYS A 25 -3.86 9.42 2.27
N LEU A 26 -4.96 9.47 1.53
CA LEU A 26 -5.89 10.60 1.54
C LEU A 26 -6.78 10.64 2.78
N VAL A 27 -7.07 9.49 3.37
CA VAL A 27 -7.89 9.38 4.58
C VAL A 27 -7.06 9.66 5.83
N GLU A 28 -5.86 9.07 5.93
CA GLU A 28 -5.11 9.01 7.19
C GLU A 28 -3.59 9.02 6.93
N LYS A 29 -3.00 10.22 6.96
CA LYS A 29 -1.57 10.46 6.69
C LYS A 29 -0.60 9.85 7.70
N GLU A 30 -1.08 9.33 8.83
CA GLU A 30 -0.21 8.71 9.85
C GLU A 30 -0.02 7.21 9.60
N VAL A 31 -1.02 6.56 8.97
CA VAL A 31 -1.02 5.11 8.71
C VAL A 31 -0.99 4.78 7.22
N TRP A 32 -0.70 5.75 6.36
CA TRP A 32 -0.62 5.54 4.91
C TRP A 32 0.35 4.44 4.49
N LYS A 33 1.43 4.21 5.24
CA LYS A 33 2.37 3.11 5.03
C LYS A 33 1.81 1.73 5.40
N GLU A 34 0.63 1.67 5.98
CA GLU A 34 -0.07 0.44 6.35
C GLU A 34 -1.37 0.31 5.57
N ILE A 35 -1.40 -0.60 4.61
CA ILE A 35 -2.55 -0.86 3.76
C ILE A 35 -3.27 -2.09 4.26
N PHE A 36 -4.57 -1.94 4.53
CA PHE A 36 -5.44 -3.05 4.87
C PHE A 36 -6.27 -3.41 3.65
N LEU A 37 -6.03 -4.60 3.10
CA LEU A 37 -6.81 -5.13 2.00
C LEU A 37 -7.81 -6.15 2.55
N PRO A 38 -9.13 -5.92 2.36
CA PRO A 38 -10.08 -6.99 2.56
C PRO A 38 -9.75 -8.07 1.53
N ARG A 39 -9.49 -9.29 2.00
CA ARG A 39 -9.24 -10.41 1.10
C ARG A 39 -10.56 -10.67 0.39
N ASP A 40 -10.64 -10.27 -0.89
CA ASP A 40 -11.86 -10.41 -1.70
C ASP A 40 -12.24 -11.88 -1.71
N ALA A 41 -13.25 -12.21 -0.91
CA ALA A 41 -13.82 -13.52 -0.92
C ALA A 41 -14.67 -13.57 -2.18
N GLY A 42 -14.26 -14.43 -3.13
CA GLY A 42 -15.04 -14.68 -4.33
C GLY A 42 -16.53 -14.86 -4.01
N PRO A 43 -17.41 -14.50 -4.96
CA PRO A 43 -18.84 -14.35 -4.72
C PRO A 43 -19.42 -15.64 -4.11
N GLY A 44 -19.72 -15.63 -2.81
CA GLY A 44 -20.41 -16.73 -2.14
C GLY A 44 -19.90 -17.15 -0.76
N ALA A 45 -18.74 -16.70 -0.29
CA ALA A 45 -18.28 -17.00 1.06
C ALA A 45 -17.95 -15.72 1.83
N ILE A 46 -18.79 -15.32 2.78
CA ILE A 46 -18.41 -14.28 3.75
C ILE A 46 -17.38 -14.93 4.71
N LEU A 47 -16.11 -14.98 4.30
CA LEU A 47 -14.99 -15.24 5.20
C LEU A 47 -14.82 -14.00 6.07
N THR A 48 -15.64 -13.94 7.11
CA THR A 48 -15.57 -12.91 8.14
C THR A 48 -14.15 -12.91 8.75
N ARG A 49 -13.45 -11.78 8.65
CA ARG A 49 -12.32 -11.33 9.51
C ARG A 49 -10.86 -11.55 9.09
N VAL A 50 -10.52 -11.96 7.86
CA VAL A 50 -9.10 -11.89 7.43
C VAL A 50 -8.88 -10.69 6.52
N GLN A 51 -8.44 -9.58 7.13
CA GLN A 51 -7.83 -8.46 6.40
C GLN A 51 -6.34 -8.75 6.29
N ASP A 52 -5.82 -8.77 5.07
CA ASP A 52 -4.38 -8.86 4.88
C ASP A 52 -3.78 -7.48 5.08
N ARG A 53 -2.83 -7.37 6.00
CA ARG A 53 -2.09 -6.13 6.28
C ARG A 53 -0.87 -6.10 5.38
N TYR A 54 -0.65 -4.99 4.71
CA TYR A 54 0.51 -4.76 3.85
C TYR A 54 1.24 -3.53 4.36
N GLU A 55 2.54 -3.66 4.51
CA GLU A 55 3.44 -2.58 4.91
C GLU A 55 4.14 -2.07 3.66
N VAL A 56 4.10 -0.75 3.47
CA VAL A 56 4.82 -0.06 2.41
C VAL A 56 6.22 0.22 2.92
N VAL A 57 7.18 -0.43 2.29
CA VAL A 57 8.60 -0.26 2.54
C VAL A 57 9.15 0.65 1.46
N ILE A 58 9.62 1.82 1.88
CA ILE A 58 10.28 2.79 1.03
C ILE A 58 11.73 2.82 1.49
N ASP A 59 12.67 2.55 0.58
CA ASP A 59 14.11 2.51 0.91
C ASP A 59 14.68 3.93 1.11
N ASP A 60 14.08 4.93 0.48
CA ASP A 60 14.52 6.33 0.50
C ASP A 60 13.59 7.24 1.33
N GLU A 61 14.17 7.95 2.30
CA GLU A 61 13.46 8.94 3.13
C GLU A 61 12.96 10.15 2.32
N GLU A 62 13.65 10.52 1.23
CA GLU A 62 13.22 11.59 0.33
C GLU A 62 11.90 11.25 -0.38
N ILE A 63 11.69 9.98 -0.74
CA ILE A 63 10.46 9.51 -1.37
C ILE A 63 9.32 9.54 -0.37
N GLU A 64 9.61 9.14 0.87
CA GLU A 64 8.65 9.23 1.96
C GLU A 64 8.19 10.67 2.21
N THR A 65 9.13 11.61 2.33
CA THR A 65 8.85 13.05 2.45
C THR A 65 8.06 13.57 1.25
N THR A 66 8.43 13.13 0.05
CA THR A 66 7.74 13.55 -1.18
C THR A 66 6.30 13.07 -1.17
N LEU A 67 6.06 11.80 -0.83
CA LEU A 67 4.72 11.24 -0.76
C LEU A 67 3.90 11.97 0.31
N ASP A 68 4.44 12.17 1.51
CA ASP A 68 3.78 12.93 2.59
C ASP A 68 3.40 14.35 2.17
N ALA A 69 4.31 15.07 1.50
CA ALA A 69 4.02 16.40 0.96
C ALA A 69 2.96 16.38 -0.16
N ASN A 70 2.83 15.27 -0.89
CA ASN A 70 1.84 15.08 -1.95
C ASN A 70 0.48 14.59 -1.44
N ILE A 71 0.41 13.96 -0.26
CA ILE A 71 -0.85 13.56 0.38
C ILE A 71 -1.87 14.71 0.45
N PRO A 72 -1.55 15.89 1.03
CA PRO A 72 -2.49 17.02 1.13
C PRO A 72 -2.78 17.67 -0.23
N LEU A 73 -1.95 17.45 -1.26
CA LEU A 73 -2.19 17.92 -2.63
C LEU A 73 -3.27 17.09 -3.36
N GLY A 74 -3.63 15.94 -2.80
CA GLY A 74 -4.71 15.08 -3.27
C GLY A 74 -4.24 13.91 -4.13
N GLY A 75 -5.17 12.99 -4.42
CA GLY A 75 -4.86 11.68 -4.99
C GLY A 75 -4.18 11.69 -6.36
N LYS A 76 -4.29 12.79 -7.12
CA LYS A 76 -3.59 12.94 -8.41
C LYS A 76 -2.10 13.19 -8.24
N ALA A 77 -1.72 14.08 -7.33
CA ALA A 77 -0.32 14.41 -7.06
C ALA A 77 0.39 13.22 -6.43
N LEU A 78 -0.27 12.57 -5.46
CA LEU A 78 0.19 11.33 -4.85
C LEU A 78 0.34 10.20 -5.87
N ALA A 79 -0.64 9.97 -6.74
CA ALA A 79 -0.53 8.92 -7.78
C ALA A 79 0.65 9.17 -8.74
N ALA A 80 0.94 10.44 -9.05
CA ALA A 80 2.09 10.79 -9.88
C ALA A 80 3.42 10.48 -9.16
N ALA A 81 3.55 10.84 -7.89
CA ALA A 81 4.71 10.50 -7.06
C ALA A 81 4.88 8.98 -6.95
N ILE A 82 3.81 8.25 -6.59
CA ILE A 82 3.81 6.79 -6.53
C ILE A 82 4.30 6.16 -7.85
N GLN A 83 3.79 6.63 -9.00
CA GLN A 83 4.23 6.10 -10.29
C GLN A 83 5.71 6.40 -10.59
N GLN A 84 6.17 7.59 -10.21
CA GLN A 84 7.56 8.01 -10.40
C GLN A 84 8.52 7.20 -9.53
N TYR A 85 8.09 6.83 -8.32
CA TYR A 85 8.89 6.12 -7.32
C TYR A 85 8.52 4.64 -7.16
N ARG A 86 7.71 4.08 -8.07
CA ARG A 86 7.21 2.70 -7.99
C ARG A 86 8.30 1.64 -7.88
N ASP A 87 9.50 1.94 -8.38
CA ASP A 87 10.66 1.05 -8.34
C ASP A 87 11.35 1.06 -6.96
N SER A 88 11.20 2.15 -6.19
CA SER A 88 11.68 2.28 -4.81
C SER A 88 10.61 1.91 -3.76
N ILE A 89 9.34 1.79 -4.17
CA ILE A 89 8.23 1.42 -3.30
C ILE A 89 8.03 -0.09 -3.35
N SER A 90 8.28 -0.77 -2.24
CA SER A 90 8.03 -2.20 -2.08
C SER A 90 6.86 -2.43 -1.14
N PHE A 91 5.99 -3.39 -1.47
CA PHE A 91 4.90 -3.78 -0.57
C PHE A 91 5.22 -5.13 0.05
N VAL A 92 5.14 -5.19 1.38
CA VAL A 92 5.41 -6.40 2.15
C VAL A 92 4.13 -6.82 2.84
N LYS A 93 3.68 -8.04 2.58
CA LYS A 93 2.53 -8.60 3.31
C LYS A 93 2.95 -8.96 4.73
N LYS A 94 2.27 -8.40 5.74
CA LYS A 94 2.34 -8.82 7.14
C LYS A 94 1.25 -9.88 7.37
N THR A 95 1.68 -11.11 7.64
CA THR A 95 0.84 -12.25 8.05
C THR A 95 0.82 -12.37 9.57
#